data_AF-A0A9J6GW00-F1
#
_entry.id   AF-A0A9J6GW00-F1
#
_cell.length_a   1.000
_cell.length_b   1.000
_cell.length_c   1.000
_cell.angle_alpha   90.00
_cell.angle_beta   90.00
_cell.angle_gamma   90.00
#
_symmetry.space_group_name_H-M   'P 1'
#
loop_
_entity.id
_entity.type
_entity.pdbx_description
1 polymer ?
#
loop_
_entity_poly.entity_id
_entity_poly.type
_entity_poly.pdbx_seq_one_letter_code
_entity_poly.pdbx_strand_id
1 'polypeptide(L)'
;MLPASRVSKVDVHSLQRQFRVSVTDSDIEAKASRLPAVTYVAGYCAHAALKKLRCTACRENLVLQDVDLDNAENALIANMSRGGLKFPRASVVNAVLFTEIVLDRLRAPEHSPQFFSLPRQKDALVGLVFSVLGDVEDLDTCDFGHTAEEVVELVVSAAANTLLNDLCPRENDKLSHAKNERKLKSLKA
;
A
#
# COMPACT_ATOMS: atom_id res chain seq x y z
N MET A 1 13.93 -24.02 5.92
CA MET A 1 14.43 -23.38 4.67
C MET A 1 13.48 -22.26 4.31
N LEU A 2 13.78 -21.04 4.76
CA LEU A 2 13.05 -19.83 4.40
C LEU A 2 13.43 -19.43 2.96
N PRO A 3 12.49 -18.95 2.12
CA PRO A 3 12.85 -18.45 0.81
C PRO A 3 13.60 -17.13 0.97
N ALA A 4 14.76 -17.03 0.31
CA ALA A 4 15.56 -15.81 0.21
C ALA A 4 14.69 -14.58 -0.09
N SER A 5 14.99 -13.47 0.61
CA SER A 5 14.41 -12.16 0.38
C SER A 5 14.36 -11.86 -1.12
N ARG A 6 13.14 -11.69 -1.64
CA ARG A 6 12.89 -11.42 -3.06
C ARG A 6 12.88 -9.92 -3.30
N VAL A 7 13.98 -9.25 -2.97
CA VAL A 7 14.21 -7.92 -3.55
C VAL A 7 14.17 -8.09 -5.06
N SER A 8 13.25 -7.35 -5.66
CA SER A 8 12.56 -7.72 -6.89
C SER A 8 13.52 -7.76 -8.10
N LYS A 9 13.22 -8.62 -9.09
CA LYS A 9 13.88 -8.66 -10.41
C LYS A 9 13.63 -7.37 -11.26
N VAL A 10 13.51 -6.22 -10.63
CA VAL A 10 13.13 -4.94 -11.22
C VAL A 10 14.20 -3.92 -10.82
N ASP A 11 14.76 -3.23 -11.80
CA ASP A 11 15.78 -2.20 -11.55
C ASP A 11 15.11 -0.93 -10.98
N VAL A 12 15.11 -0.82 -9.65
CA VAL A 12 14.51 0.30 -8.92
C VAL A 12 15.16 1.63 -9.30
N HIS A 13 16.47 1.67 -9.56
CA HIS A 13 17.17 2.89 -9.96
C HIS A 13 16.73 3.36 -11.36
N SER A 14 16.48 2.42 -12.28
CA SER A 14 15.85 2.74 -13.57
C SER A 14 14.44 3.31 -13.38
N LEU A 15 13.61 2.68 -12.54
CA LEU A 15 12.26 3.17 -12.25
C LEU A 15 12.25 4.55 -11.59
N GLN A 16 13.14 4.80 -10.63
CA GLN A 16 13.28 6.12 -10.00
C GLN A 16 13.67 7.19 -11.02
N ARG A 17 14.59 6.90 -11.95
CA ARG A 17 14.93 7.84 -13.02
C ARG A 17 13.76 8.09 -13.97
N GLN A 18 12.97 7.06 -14.26
CA GLN A 18 11.84 7.12 -15.16
C GLN A 18 10.66 7.91 -14.58
N PHE A 19 10.28 7.64 -13.33
CA PHE A 19 9.07 8.19 -12.71
C PHE A 19 9.35 9.35 -11.73
N ARG A 20 10.60 9.53 -11.29
CA ARG A 20 11.03 10.61 -10.36
C ARG A 20 10.10 10.78 -9.17
N VAL A 21 9.69 9.66 -8.59
CA VAL A 21 8.75 9.65 -7.46
C VAL A 21 9.44 10.19 -6.21
N SER A 22 8.76 11.09 -5.52
CA SER A 22 9.08 11.55 -4.18
C SER A 22 7.79 11.68 -3.37
N VAL A 23 7.90 11.61 -2.05
CA VAL A 23 6.80 11.84 -1.11
C VAL A 23 7.19 13.04 -0.26
N THR A 24 6.32 14.03 -0.20
CA THR A 24 6.50 15.26 0.58
C THR A 24 5.48 15.34 1.70
N ASP A 25 5.73 16.20 2.71
CA ASP A 25 4.76 16.43 3.79
C ASP A 25 3.41 16.91 3.25
N SER A 26 3.42 17.73 2.19
CA SER A 26 2.19 18.16 1.51
C SER A 26 1.40 16.99 0.91
N ASP A 27 2.07 15.95 0.43
CA ASP A 27 1.39 14.75 -0.08
C ASP A 27 0.70 13.97 1.05
N ILE A 28 1.33 13.92 2.23
CA ILE A 28 0.79 13.28 3.43
C ILE A 28 -0.42 14.08 3.95
N GLU A 29 -0.29 15.40 4.05
CA GLU A 29 -1.38 16.30 4.46
C GLU A 29 -2.58 16.20 3.52
N ALA A 30 -2.35 16.12 2.20
CA ALA A 30 -3.41 15.93 1.22
C ALA A 30 -4.20 14.61 1.42
N LYS A 31 -3.62 13.64 2.16
CA LYS A 31 -4.24 12.37 2.50
C LYS A 31 -4.88 12.33 3.88
N ALA A 32 -4.82 13.40 4.67
CA ALA A 32 -5.36 13.44 6.03
C ALA A 32 -6.81 12.95 6.13
N SER A 33 -7.68 13.40 5.20
CA SER A 33 -9.09 12.99 5.15
C SER A 33 -9.30 11.51 4.80
N ARG A 34 -8.30 10.85 4.21
CA ARG A 34 -8.31 9.43 3.83
C ARG A 34 -7.66 8.53 4.85
N LEU A 35 -7.03 9.07 5.90
CA LEU A 35 -6.34 8.29 6.93
C LEU A 35 -7.21 7.18 7.54
N PRO A 36 -8.52 7.36 7.81
CA PRO A 36 -9.36 6.26 8.30
C PRO A 36 -9.44 5.08 7.31
N ALA A 37 -9.58 5.37 6.01
CA ALA A 37 -9.64 4.35 4.98
C ALA A 37 -8.26 3.67 4.78
N VAL A 38 -7.18 4.45 4.79
CA VAL A 38 -5.80 3.94 4.73
C VAL A 38 -5.52 3.02 5.92
N THR A 39 -5.93 3.41 7.12
CA THR A 39 -5.77 2.61 8.34
C THR A 39 -6.54 1.30 8.25
N TYR A 40 -7.76 1.32 7.72
CA TYR A 40 -8.53 0.09 7.47
C TYR A 40 -7.81 -0.84 6.49
N VAL A 41 -7.33 -0.31 5.36
CA VAL A 41 -6.55 -1.08 4.39
C VAL A 41 -5.26 -1.62 5.02
N ALA A 42 -4.62 -0.84 5.90
CA ALA A 42 -3.43 -1.26 6.62
C ALA A 42 -3.68 -2.44 7.56
N GLY A 43 -4.80 -2.45 8.30
CA GLY A 43 -5.22 -3.61 9.09
C GLY A 43 -5.39 -4.86 8.23
N TYR A 44 -5.96 -4.72 7.02
CA TYR A 44 -6.09 -5.83 6.08
C TYR A 44 -4.73 -6.30 5.55
N CYS A 45 -3.83 -5.37 5.22
CA CYS A 45 -2.48 -5.70 4.75
C CYS A 45 -1.64 -6.39 5.83
N ALA A 46 -1.71 -5.93 7.08
CA ALA A 46 -1.09 -6.60 8.22
C ALA A 46 -1.62 -8.03 8.38
N HIS A 47 -2.93 -8.22 8.32
CA HIS A 47 -3.53 -9.55 8.38
C HIS A 47 -3.05 -10.45 7.22
N ALA A 48 -2.98 -9.93 6.00
CA ALA A 48 -2.47 -10.65 4.84
C ALA A 48 -0.99 -11.03 4.97
N ALA A 49 -0.16 -10.14 5.51
CA ALA A 49 1.26 -10.40 5.80
C ALA A 49 1.42 -11.49 6.87
N LEU A 50 0.66 -11.42 7.96
CA LEU A 50 0.67 -12.43 9.03
C LEU A 50 0.24 -13.81 8.55
N LYS A 51 -0.76 -13.88 7.65
CA LYS A 51 -1.19 -15.15 7.06
C LYS A 51 -0.06 -15.82 6.24
N LYS A 52 0.82 -15.03 5.62
CA LYS A 52 1.98 -15.52 4.86
C LYS A 52 3.14 -15.92 5.78
N LEU A 53 3.47 -15.07 6.75
CA LEU A 53 4.58 -15.30 7.69
C LEU A 53 4.30 -16.48 8.64
N ARG A 54 3.05 -16.61 9.10
CA ARG A 54 2.65 -17.54 10.18
C ARG A 54 3.53 -17.41 11.43
N CYS A 55 3.96 -16.19 11.72
CA CYS A 55 4.87 -15.87 12.82
C CYS A 55 4.11 -15.07 13.90
N THR A 56 4.10 -15.57 15.14
CA THR A 56 3.47 -14.88 16.27
C THR A 56 4.26 -13.66 16.71
N ALA A 57 5.60 -13.68 16.66
CA ALA A 57 6.43 -12.53 16.99
C ALA A 57 6.23 -11.36 16.00
N CYS A 58 6.11 -11.65 14.69
CA CYS A 58 5.77 -10.62 13.70
C CYS A 58 4.38 -10.00 13.91
N ARG A 59 3.50 -10.64 14.70
CA ARG A 59 2.20 -10.07 15.04
C ARG A 59 2.36 -8.81 15.86
N GLU A 60 3.27 -8.82 16.83
CA GLU A 60 3.52 -7.68 17.71
C GLU A 60 4.08 -6.49 16.91
N ASN A 61 4.92 -6.78 15.92
CA ASN A 61 5.44 -5.80 14.98
C ASN A 61 4.38 -5.17 14.06
N LEU A 62 3.32 -5.91 13.72
CA LEU A 62 2.35 -5.47 12.72
C LEU A 62 1.07 -4.87 13.30
N VAL A 63 0.65 -5.31 14.48
CA VAL A 63 -0.61 -4.89 15.10
C VAL A 63 -0.44 -4.62 16.59
N LEU A 64 -1.17 -3.61 17.08
CA LEU A 64 -1.28 -3.31 18.50
C LEU A 64 -2.06 -4.43 19.21
N GLN A 65 -1.67 -4.75 20.45
CA GLN A 65 -2.46 -5.64 21.29
C GLN A 65 -3.63 -4.86 21.91
N ASP A 66 -4.67 -5.58 22.34
CA ASP A 66 -5.88 -4.94 22.88
C ASP A 66 -5.59 -4.06 24.12
N VAL A 67 -4.51 -4.38 24.85
CA VAL A 67 -4.03 -3.63 26.02
C VAL A 67 -3.40 -2.28 25.64
N ASP A 68 -2.86 -2.14 24.43
CA ASP A 68 -2.21 -0.89 23.96
C ASP A 68 -3.24 0.18 23.52
N LEU A 69 -4.53 -0.19 23.45
CA LEU A 69 -5.62 0.65 22.98
C LEU A 69 -6.32 1.43 24.10
N ASP A 70 -6.01 1.13 25.36
CA ASP A 70 -6.59 1.79 26.54
C ASP A 70 -6.08 3.23 26.74
N ASN A 71 -5.17 3.71 25.88
CA ASN A 71 -4.76 5.10 25.84
C ASN A 71 -5.87 6.00 25.25
N ALA A 72 -6.14 7.13 25.92
CA ALA A 72 -7.23 8.06 25.60
C ALA A 72 -7.22 8.59 24.14
N GLU A 73 -6.08 8.59 23.46
CA GLU A 73 -5.95 8.98 22.05
C GLU A 73 -6.55 7.94 21.07
N ASN A 74 -6.73 6.68 21.51
CA ASN A 74 -7.20 5.56 20.68
C ASN A 74 -8.69 5.23 20.90
N ALA A 75 -9.39 5.96 21.78
CA ALA A 75 -10.79 5.70 22.16
C ALA A 75 -11.79 5.84 21.00
N LEU A 76 -11.51 6.72 20.03
CA LEU A 76 -12.32 6.87 18.81
C LEU A 76 -12.13 5.69 17.83
N ILE A 77 -11.05 4.93 17.99
CA ILE A 77 -10.58 3.90 17.06
C ILE A 77 -11.12 2.51 17.48
N ALA A 78 -11.36 2.29 18.78
CA ALA A 78 -11.93 1.05 19.33
C ALA A 78 -13.27 0.60 18.71
N ASN A 79 -14.10 1.55 18.26
CA ASN A 79 -15.44 1.25 17.72
C ASN A 79 -15.47 0.82 16.24
N MET A 80 -14.31 0.72 15.57
CA MET A 80 -14.23 0.38 14.13
C MET A 80 -13.94 -1.09 13.83
N SER A 81 -13.79 -1.96 14.83
CA SER A 81 -13.49 -3.39 14.63
C SER A 81 -14.68 -4.21 14.11
N ARG A 82 -15.14 -3.93 12.88
CA ARG A 82 -16.03 -4.84 12.15
C ARG A 82 -15.21 -5.98 11.54
N GLY A 83 -15.28 -7.17 12.14
CA GLY A 83 -14.81 -8.42 11.52
C GLY A 83 -13.43 -8.94 11.95
N GLY A 84 -12.87 -8.50 13.08
CA GLY A 84 -11.64 -9.07 13.64
C GLY A 84 -10.33 -8.55 13.04
N LEU A 85 -10.38 -7.45 12.27
CA LEU A 85 -9.20 -6.71 11.85
C LEU A 85 -8.58 -6.02 13.08
N LYS A 86 -7.34 -6.39 13.39
CA LYS A 86 -6.56 -5.80 14.50
C LYS A 86 -5.97 -4.45 14.10
N PHE A 87 -5.78 -3.58 15.08
CA PHE A 87 -5.27 -2.23 14.89
C PHE A 87 -3.83 -2.26 14.38
N PRO A 88 -3.56 -1.78 13.15
CA PRO A 88 -2.21 -1.77 12.60
C PRO A 88 -1.32 -0.78 13.35
N ARG A 89 -0.03 -1.09 13.48
CA ARG A 89 0.96 -0.11 13.97
C ARG A 89 1.13 1.05 12.98
N ALA A 90 1.61 2.20 13.48
CA ALA A 90 1.84 3.40 12.68
C ALA A 90 2.76 3.15 11.47
N SER A 91 3.82 2.36 11.65
CA SER A 91 4.73 1.96 10.55
C SER A 91 4.01 1.22 9.41
N VAL A 92 3.03 0.36 9.74
CA VAL A 92 2.19 -0.34 8.76
C VAL A 92 1.25 0.64 8.05
N VAL A 93 0.63 1.57 8.79
CA VAL A 93 -0.22 2.62 8.20
C VAL A 93 0.60 3.50 7.26
N ASN A 94 1.80 3.90 7.66
CA ASN A 94 2.72 4.70 6.85
C ASN A 94 3.13 3.97 5.56
N ALA A 95 3.48 2.69 5.64
CA ALA A 95 3.81 1.90 4.46
C ALA A 95 2.66 1.86 3.44
N VAL A 96 1.42 1.73 3.91
CA VAL A 96 0.21 1.70 3.07
C VAL A 96 -0.09 3.09 2.51
N LEU A 97 0.04 4.13 3.33
CA LEU A 97 -0.11 5.52 2.91
C LEU A 97 0.87 5.88 1.79
N PHE A 98 2.15 5.56 1.97
CA PHE A 98 3.19 5.79 0.97
C PHE A 98 2.89 5.00 -0.30
N THR A 99 2.41 3.77 -0.19
CA THR A 99 1.96 2.99 -1.35
C THR A 99 0.85 3.71 -2.12
N GLU A 100 -0.12 4.31 -1.44
CA GLU A 100 -1.19 5.07 -2.07
C GLU A 100 -0.66 6.35 -2.75
N ILE A 101 0.21 7.11 -2.08
CA ILE A 101 0.80 8.35 -2.62
C ILE A 101 1.63 8.06 -3.87
N VAL A 102 2.52 7.06 -3.81
CA VAL A 102 3.35 6.65 -4.95
C VAL A 102 2.46 6.22 -6.12
N LEU A 103 1.40 5.46 -5.85
CA LEU A 103 0.48 5.03 -6.90
C LEU A 103 -0.27 6.21 -7.53
N ASP A 104 -0.67 7.21 -6.76
CA ASP A 104 -1.32 8.40 -7.30
C ASP A 104 -0.38 9.23 -8.19
N ARG A 105 0.92 9.30 -7.85
CA ARG A 105 1.95 9.86 -8.73
C ARG A 105 2.06 9.07 -10.04
N LEU A 106 2.07 7.74 -9.97
CA LEU A 106 2.13 6.87 -11.16
C LEU A 106 0.86 6.96 -12.02
N ARG A 107 -0.27 7.34 -11.43
CA ARG A 107 -1.55 7.59 -12.12
C ARG A 107 -1.65 8.99 -12.72
N ALA A 108 -0.77 9.92 -12.36
CA ALA A 108 -0.77 11.24 -12.94
C ALA A 108 -0.64 11.15 -14.48
N PRO A 109 -1.29 12.03 -15.26
CA PRO A 109 -1.30 11.97 -16.72
C PRO A 109 0.09 11.88 -17.36
N GLU A 110 1.09 12.44 -16.68
CA GLU A 110 2.50 12.46 -17.09
C GLU A 110 3.16 11.06 -17.05
N HIS A 111 2.73 10.20 -16.12
CA HIS A 111 3.33 8.89 -15.87
C HIS A 111 2.45 7.71 -16.27
N SER A 112 1.13 7.91 -16.30
CA SER A 112 0.15 6.83 -16.44
C SER A 112 0.33 5.95 -17.69
N PRO A 113 0.59 6.48 -18.91
CA PRO A 113 0.75 5.63 -20.09
C PRO A 113 1.95 4.71 -19.97
N GLN A 114 3.05 5.21 -19.40
CA GLN A 114 4.26 4.44 -19.18
C GLN A 114 4.05 3.40 -18.09
N PHE A 115 3.48 3.78 -16.95
CA PHE A 115 3.20 2.87 -15.84
C PHE A 115 2.28 1.72 -16.28
N PHE A 116 1.19 2.03 -16.98
CA PHE A 116 0.25 1.00 -17.43
C PHE A 116 0.82 0.07 -18.51
N SER A 117 1.84 0.52 -19.26
CA SER A 117 2.53 -0.33 -20.23
C SER A 117 3.49 -1.36 -19.61
N LEU A 118 3.80 -1.23 -18.30
CA LEU A 118 4.72 -2.15 -17.62
C LEU A 118 4.09 -3.55 -17.46
N PRO A 119 4.82 -4.64 -17.74
CA PRO A 119 4.31 -6.00 -17.55
C PRO A 119 4.19 -6.41 -16.07
N ARG A 120 4.90 -5.73 -15.15
CA ARG A 120 4.97 -6.05 -13.72
C ARG A 120 4.68 -4.83 -12.85
N GLN A 121 3.52 -4.21 -13.06
CA GLN A 121 3.09 -2.98 -12.37
C GLN A 121 3.18 -3.07 -10.84
N LYS A 122 2.78 -4.21 -10.26
CA LYS A 122 2.87 -4.43 -8.81
C LYS A 122 4.31 -4.34 -8.31
N ASP A 123 5.23 -5.01 -8.99
CA ASP A 123 6.63 -5.07 -8.55
C ASP A 123 7.32 -3.72 -8.78
N ALA A 124 6.93 -2.98 -9.81
CA ALA A 124 7.38 -1.60 -10.01
C ALA A 124 6.88 -0.67 -8.90
N LEU A 125 5.60 -0.78 -8.52
CA LEU A 125 5.02 -0.01 -7.42
C LEU A 125 5.73 -0.33 -6.09
N VAL A 126 5.89 -1.62 -5.75
CA VAL A 126 6.60 -2.04 -4.54
C VAL A 126 8.02 -1.48 -4.53
N GLY A 127 8.78 -1.64 -5.61
CA GLY A 127 10.16 -1.13 -5.70
C GLY A 127 10.25 0.38 -5.53
N LEU A 128 9.34 1.15 -6.15
CA LEU A 128 9.29 2.59 -5.99
C LEU A 128 8.93 3.02 -4.57
N VAL A 129 8.00 2.31 -3.90
CA VAL A 129 7.66 2.58 -2.50
C VAL A 129 8.87 2.38 -1.60
N PHE A 130 9.58 1.26 -1.72
CA PHE A 130 10.81 1.03 -0.94
C PHE A 130 11.92 2.05 -1.19
N SER A 131 11.87 2.71 -2.34
CA SER A 131 12.85 3.73 -2.70
C SER A 131 12.58 5.10 -2.06
N VAL A 132 11.39 5.29 -1.49
CA VAL A 132 10.95 6.53 -0.82
C VAL A 132 10.50 6.32 0.63
N LEU A 133 10.16 5.08 1.00
CA LEU A 133 9.93 4.67 2.37
C LEU A 133 11.31 4.68 3.05
N GLY A 134 11.48 5.55 4.04
CA GLY A 134 12.72 5.59 4.83
C GLY A 134 12.95 4.28 5.61
N ASP A 135 14.06 4.23 6.34
CA ASP A 135 14.37 3.09 7.20
C ASP A 135 13.22 2.84 8.18
N VAL A 136 12.76 1.58 8.25
CA VAL A 136 11.62 1.21 9.08
C VAL A 136 12.13 0.86 10.48
N GLU A 137 12.65 1.88 11.17
CA GLU A 137 13.29 1.75 12.48
C GLU A 137 12.35 1.22 13.56
N ASP A 138 11.04 1.37 13.37
CA ASP A 138 10.01 0.94 14.33
C ASP A 138 9.73 -0.59 14.32
N LEU A 139 10.41 -1.36 13.47
CA LEU A 139 10.21 -2.80 13.34
C LEU A 139 11.49 -3.56 13.64
N ASP A 140 11.44 -4.43 14.64
CA ASP A 140 12.56 -5.29 14.99
C ASP A 140 12.61 -6.55 14.14
N THR A 141 13.81 -7.11 14.00
CA THR A 141 13.95 -8.50 13.54
C THR A 141 13.32 -9.43 14.56
N CYS A 142 12.36 -10.24 14.13
CA CYS A 142 11.64 -11.11 15.05
C CYS A 142 12.49 -12.32 15.50
N ASP A 143 12.07 -13.00 16.57
CA ASP A 143 12.72 -14.21 17.11
C ASP A 143 12.90 -15.35 16.11
N PHE A 144 12.13 -15.34 15.01
CA PHE A 144 12.20 -16.34 13.93
C PHE A 144 13.09 -15.89 12.76
N GLY A 145 13.77 -14.74 12.87
CA GLY A 145 14.73 -14.24 11.89
C GLY A 145 14.15 -13.43 10.74
N HIS A 146 12.85 -13.13 10.72
CA HIS A 146 12.27 -12.23 9.71
C HIS A 146 12.70 -10.79 9.98
N THR A 147 13.30 -10.14 8.99
CA THR A 147 13.74 -8.75 9.11
C THR A 147 12.58 -7.78 8.96
N ALA A 148 12.80 -6.53 9.41
CA ALA A 148 11.87 -5.43 9.18
C ALA A 148 11.51 -5.28 7.70
N GLU A 149 12.51 -5.33 6.80
CA GLU A 149 12.27 -5.14 5.38
C GLU A 149 11.40 -6.27 4.80
N GLU A 150 11.65 -7.52 5.19
CA GLU A 150 10.84 -8.67 4.74
C GLU A 150 9.38 -8.54 5.18
N VAL A 151 9.16 -8.12 6.43
CA VAL A 151 7.82 -7.92 7.00
C VAL A 151 7.09 -6.78 6.27
N VAL A 152 7.77 -5.65 6.05
CA VAL A 152 7.23 -4.49 5.33
C VAL A 152 6.98 -4.82 3.87
N GLU A 153 7.82 -5.64 3.24
CA GLU A 153 7.64 -6.03 1.84
C GLU A 153 6.32 -6.76 1.66
N LEU A 154 5.96 -7.63 2.61
CA LEU A 154 4.68 -8.32 2.59
C LEU A 154 3.50 -7.37 2.76
N VAL A 155 3.63 -6.33 3.59
CA VAL A 155 2.61 -5.28 3.78
C VAL A 155 2.45 -4.46 2.50
N VAL A 156 3.55 -3.89 1.97
CA VAL A 156 3.54 -3.07 0.75
C VAL A 156 3.06 -3.88 -0.45
N SER A 157 3.45 -5.16 -0.56
CA SER A 157 2.98 -6.06 -1.62
C SER A 157 1.48 -6.35 -1.51
N ALA A 158 0.94 -6.46 -0.29
CA ALA A 158 -0.50 -6.58 -0.07
C ALA A 158 -1.23 -5.28 -0.43
N ALA A 159 -0.70 -4.12 -0.01
CA ALA A 159 -1.26 -2.81 -0.33
C ALA A 159 -1.28 -2.55 -1.85
N ALA A 160 -0.17 -2.82 -2.54
CA ALA A 160 -0.06 -2.70 -3.99
C ALA A 160 -1.11 -3.57 -4.70
N ASN A 161 -1.30 -4.82 -4.28
CA ASN A 161 -2.35 -5.67 -4.83
C ASN A 161 -3.75 -5.10 -4.60
N THR A 162 -4.07 -4.68 -3.38
CA THR A 162 -5.38 -4.10 -3.06
C THR A 162 -5.65 -2.86 -3.92
N LEU A 163 -4.71 -1.92 -3.96
CA LEU A 163 -4.89 -0.66 -4.67
C LEU A 163 -4.89 -0.81 -6.19
N LEU A 164 -4.15 -1.76 -6.76
CA LEU A 164 -4.16 -2.06 -8.20
C LEU A 164 -5.41 -2.85 -8.60
N ASN A 165 -5.88 -3.77 -7.76
CA ASN A 165 -7.12 -4.50 -8.00
C ASN A 165 -8.34 -3.58 -7.92
N ASP A 166 -8.33 -2.56 -7.07
CA ASP A 166 -9.36 -1.51 -7.06
C ASP A 166 -9.25 -0.56 -8.26
N LEU A 167 -8.04 -0.42 -8.84
CA LEU A 167 -7.77 0.48 -9.96
C LEU A 167 -8.31 -0.06 -11.28
N CYS A 168 -8.02 -1.32 -11.59
CA CYS A 168 -8.37 -1.92 -12.88
C CYS A 168 -9.87 -1.82 -13.19
N PRO A 169 -10.80 -2.14 -12.27
CA PRO A 169 -12.23 -1.93 -12.47
C PRO A 169 -12.58 -0.45 -12.67
N ARG A 170 -12.05 0.46 -11.84
CA ARG A 170 -12.37 1.90 -11.93
C ARG A 170 -11.94 2.53 -13.25
N GLU A 171 -10.77 2.17 -13.77
CA GLU A 171 -10.31 2.66 -15.08
C GLU A 171 -11.10 2.02 -16.24
N ASN A 172 -11.43 0.73 -16.14
CA ASN A 172 -12.29 0.07 -17.12
C ASN A 172 -13.69 0.68 -17.17
N ASP A 173 -14.26 1.03 -16.02
CA ASP A 173 -15.56 1.70 -15.91
C ASP A 173 -15.52 3.09 -16.57
N LYS A 174 -14.46 3.87 -16.34
CA LYS A 174 -14.26 5.17 -17.01
C LYS A 174 -14.18 5.02 -18.53
N LEU A 175 -13.42 4.04 -19.03
CA LEU A 175 -13.30 3.76 -20.45
C LEU A 175 -14.64 3.32 -21.07
N SER A 176 -15.39 2.48 -20.35
CA SER A 176 -16.73 2.04 -20.74
C SER A 176 -17.70 3.23 -20.83
N HIS A 177 -17.70 4.11 -19.82
CA HIS A 177 -18.54 5.31 -19.78
C HIS A 177 -18.20 6.26 -20.93
N ALA A 178 -16.92 6.54 -21.16
CA ALA A 178 -16.46 7.40 -22.26
C ALA A 178 -16.84 6.83 -23.64
N LYS A 179 -16.79 5.50 -23.82
CA LYS A 179 -17.23 4.84 -25.05
C LYS A 179 -18.75 4.96 -25.26
N ASN A 180 -19.53 4.81 -24.18
CA ASN A 180 -20.98 4.93 -24.22
C ASN A 180 -21.43 6.36 -24.50
N GLU A 181 -20.76 7.37 -23.92
CA GLU A 181 -21.00 8.78 -24.22
C GLU A 181 -20.71 9.14 -25.68
N ARG A 182 -19.60 8.63 -26.24
CA ARG A 182 -19.29 8.82 -27.67
C ARG A 182 -20.37 8.23 -28.58
N LYS A 183 -20.84 7.02 -28.28
CA LYS A 183 -21.95 6.38 -29.01
C LYS A 183 -23.26 7.17 -28.89
N LEU A 184 -23.57 7.70 -27.70
CA LEU A 184 -24.79 8.47 -27.48
C LEU A 184 -24.76 9.81 -28.25
N LYS A 185 -23.59 10.44 -28.36
CA LYS A 185 -23.40 11.67 -29.15
C LYS A 185 -23.52 11.42 -30.66
N SER A 186 -23.03 10.28 -31.17
CA SER A 186 -23.15 9.93 -32.59
C SER A 186 -24.56 9.51 -33.03
N LEU A 187 -25.44 9.16 -32.08
CA LEU A 187 -26.84 8.81 -32.34
C LEU A 187 -27.78 10.04 -32.30
N LYS A 188 -27.29 11.18 -31.80
CA LYS A 188 -28.02 12.45 -31.69
C LYS A 188 -27.58 13.49 -32.73
N ALA A 189 -26.66 13.13 -33.61
CA ALA A 189 -26.19 13.91 -34.75
C ALA A 189 -26.73 13.30 -36.03
#